data_AF-A0A4Y2J2Z6-F1
#
_entry.id   AF-A0A4Y2J2Z6-F1
#
_cell.length_a   1.000
_cell.length_b   1.000
_cell.length_c   1.000
_cell.angle_alpha   90.00
_cell.angle_beta   90.00
_cell.angle_gamma   90.00
#
_symmetry.space_group_name_H-M   'P 1'
#
loop_
_entity.id
_entity.type
_entity.pdbx_description
1 polymer ?
#
loop_
_entity_poly.entity_id
_entity_poly.type
_entity_poly.pdbx_seq_one_letter_code
_entity_poly.pdbx_strand_id
1 'polypeptide(L)'
;MERGKLLHFKNLKQYRDETNATIDTNYFSIALKNMKDGFAERFEQFKTNKSSLAFIVNLLNTNTNQINIEQFGIDAGSLQMQLLDLKKRLVEWQVQRTQEQVGSPGTHAHHAAQVGSSKRNSVS
;
A
#
# COMPACT_ATOMS: atom_id res chain seq x y z
N MET A 1 -4.05 -12.08 14.75
CA MET A 1 -3.44 -10.81 15.19
C MET A 1 -4.56 -9.93 15.73
N GLU A 2 -4.72 -9.88 17.06
CA GLU A 2 -5.77 -9.08 17.69
C GLU A 2 -5.48 -7.58 17.53
N ARG A 3 -6.51 -6.81 17.21
CA ARG A 3 -6.42 -5.35 17.04
C ARG A 3 -5.97 -4.73 18.35
N GLY A 4 -4.84 -4.03 18.32
CA GLY A 4 -4.14 -3.48 19.48
C GLY A 4 -5.05 -2.73 20.43
N LYS A 5 -5.43 -3.38 21.52
CA LYS A 5 -5.83 -2.67 22.72
C LYS A 5 -4.54 -2.03 23.26
N LEU A 6 -4.49 -0.71 23.31
CA LEU A 6 -3.45 0.07 23.99
C LEU A 6 -3.58 -0.22 25.50
N LEU A 7 -3.28 -1.47 25.90
CA LEU A 7 -3.50 -1.95 27.25
C LEU A 7 -2.41 -1.34 28.14
N HIS A 8 -2.85 -0.39 28.97
CA HIS A 8 -2.20 0.02 30.21
C HIS A 8 -0.92 0.85 30.10
N PHE A 9 -0.95 1.93 29.30
CA PHE A 9 -0.09 3.05 29.64
C PHE A 9 -0.73 3.85 30.76
N LYS A 10 -0.08 3.84 31.94
CA LYS A 10 -0.40 4.78 33.02
C LYS A 10 -0.28 6.18 32.45
N ASN A 11 -1.30 7.01 32.65
CA ASN A 11 -1.18 8.40 32.27
C ASN A 11 -0.04 9.06 33.07
N LEU A 12 0.51 10.15 32.54
CA LEU A 12 1.71 10.78 33.11
C LEU A 12 1.52 11.22 34.57
N LYS A 13 0.30 11.66 34.93
CA LYS A 13 -0.07 12.02 36.31
C LYS A 13 -0.02 10.79 37.23
N GLN A 14 -0.65 9.69 36.82
CA GLN A 14 -0.65 8.43 37.56
C GLN A 14 0.77 7.87 37.74
N TYR A 15 1.59 7.90 36.69
CA TYR A 15 2.99 7.48 36.78
C TYR A 15 3.78 8.30 37.81
N ARG A 16 3.61 9.63 37.80
CA ARG A 16 4.24 10.52 38.78
C ARG A 16 3.79 10.19 40.20
N ASP A 17 2.48 10.07 40.40
CA ASP A 17 1.89 9.88 41.73
C ASP A 17 2.29 8.52 42.33
N GLU A 18 2.48 7.48 41.51
CA GLU A 18 2.90 6.15 41.97
C GLU A 18 4.42 5.99 42.16
N THR A 19 5.24 6.69 41.37
CA THR A 19 6.70 6.52 41.37
C THR A 19 7.46 7.65 42.06
N ASN A 20 6.77 8.74 42.42
CA ASN A 20 7.36 10.02 42.84
C ASN A 20 8.41 10.55 41.84
N ALA A 21 8.36 10.13 40.57
CA ALA A 21 9.28 10.58 39.56
C ALA A 21 9.14 12.08 39.30
N THR A 22 10.26 12.78 39.14
CA THR A 22 10.25 14.19 38.70
C THR A 22 10.09 14.22 37.19
N ILE A 23 9.04 14.86 36.70
CA ILE A 23 8.79 15.03 35.26
C ILE A 23 9.42 16.35 34.82
N ASP A 24 10.41 16.28 33.93
CA ASP A 24 10.98 17.46 33.27
C ASP A 24 10.00 17.98 32.21
N THR A 25 9.18 18.94 32.61
CA THR A 25 8.19 19.57 31.74
C THR A 25 8.82 20.33 30.58
N ASN A 26 10.05 20.85 30.74
CA ASN A 26 10.75 21.58 29.69
C ASN A 26 11.20 20.63 28.59
N TYR A 27 11.78 19.49 28.96
CA TYR A 27 12.12 18.44 28.00
C TYR A 27 10.88 17.96 27.22
N PHE A 28 9.78 17.65 27.93
CA PHE A 28 8.53 17.24 27.28
C PHE A 28 7.96 18.30 26.34
N SER A 29 7.98 19.57 26.75
CA SER A 29 7.51 20.68 25.91
C SER A 29 8.31 20.79 24.61
N ILE A 30 9.64 20.70 24.69
CA ILE A 30 10.53 20.71 23.52
C ILE A 30 10.28 19.49 22.63
N ALA A 31 10.19 18.29 23.22
CA ALA A 31 9.95 17.06 22.48
C ALA A 31 8.60 17.08 21.74
N LEU A 32 7.54 17.53 22.41
CA LEU A 32 6.21 17.68 21.81
C LEU A 32 6.21 18.72 20.69
N LYS A 33 6.89 19.85 20.88
CA LYS A 33 7.05 20.86 19.84
C LYS A 33 7.75 20.28 18.60
N ASN A 34 8.88 19.59 18.79
CA ASN A 34 9.62 18.97 17.69
C ASN A 34 8.80 17.90 16.96
N MET A 35 8.05 17.08 17.70
CA MET A 35 7.17 16.07 17.12
C MET A 35 6.07 16.71 16.27
N LYS A 36 5.43 17.77 16.79
CA LYS A 36 4.39 18.51 16.08
C LYS A 36 4.95 19.15 14.80
N ASP A 37 6.09 19.81 14.91
CA ASP A 37 6.71 20.53 13.79
C ASP A 37 7.18 19.54 12.71
N GLY A 38 7.83 18.43 13.09
CA GLY A 38 8.24 17.38 12.17
C GLY A 38 7.06 16.63 11.53
N PHE A 39 5.96 16.44 12.25
CA PHE A 39 4.73 15.89 11.68
C PHE A 39 4.12 16.86 10.65
N ALA A 40 4.03 18.14 10.99
CA ALA A 40 3.49 19.16 10.08
C ALA A 40 4.29 19.23 8.78
N GLU A 41 5.62 19.22 8.86
CA GLU A 41 6.50 19.20 7.69
C GLU A 41 6.23 17.98 6.79
N ARG A 42 6.22 16.77 7.37
CA ARG A 42 5.94 15.54 6.60
C ARG A 42 4.52 15.51 6.04
N PHE A 43 3.56 16.11 6.75
CA PHE A 43 2.17 16.19 6.29
C PHE A 43 2.02 17.14 5.09
N GLU A 44 2.71 18.28 5.09
CA GLU A 44 2.78 19.18 3.93
C GLU A 44 3.44 18.49 2.73
N GLN A 45 4.58 17.81 2.94
CA GLN A 45 5.23 17.01 1.90
C GLN A 45 4.30 15.94 1.33
N PHE A 46 3.54 15.26 2.20
CA PHE A 46 2.54 14.29 1.77
C PHE A 46 1.45 14.92 0.89
N LYS A 47 0.92 16.09 1.26
CA LYS A 47 -0.08 16.79 0.44
C LYS A 47 0.48 17.16 -0.94
N THR A 48 1.70 17.66 -1.00
CA THR A 48 2.40 17.96 -2.25
C THR A 48 2.54 16.70 -3.11
N ASN A 49 3.09 15.62 -2.53
CA ASN A 49 3.27 14.34 -3.23
C ASN A 49 1.94 13.74 -3.70
N LYS A 50 0.88 13.84 -2.88
CA LYS A 50 -0.47 13.40 -3.24
C LYS A 50 -1.01 14.21 -4.43
N SER A 51 -0.81 15.52 -4.44
CA SER A 51 -1.21 16.38 -5.56
C SER A 51 -0.44 16.03 -6.84
N SER A 52 0.88 15.79 -6.74
CA SER A 52 1.70 15.33 -7.87
C SER A 52 1.24 13.96 -8.40
N LEU A 53 0.90 13.02 -7.52
CA LEU A 53 0.34 11.72 -7.92
C LEU A 53 -1.05 11.88 -8.56
N ALA A 54 -1.90 12.74 -8.02
CA ALA A 54 -3.20 13.05 -8.61
C ALA A 54 -3.06 13.67 -10.00
N PHE A 55 -2.07 14.55 -10.21
CA PHE A 55 -1.73 15.08 -11.52
C PHE A 55 -1.32 13.97 -12.50
N ILE A 56 -0.42 13.07 -12.11
CA ILE A 56 0.02 11.93 -12.94
C ILE A 56 -1.17 11.03 -13.30
N VAL A 57 -2.02 10.69 -12.33
CA VAL A 57 -3.20 9.85 -12.54
C VAL A 57 -4.21 10.54 -13.46
N ASN A 58 -4.45 11.83 -13.28
CA ASN A 58 -5.33 12.60 -14.15
C ASN A 58 -4.76 12.68 -15.58
N LEU A 59 -3.44 12.85 -15.73
CA LEU A 59 -2.76 12.85 -17.03
C LEU A 59 -2.86 11.48 -17.73
N LEU A 60 -2.74 10.40 -16.97
CA LEU A 60 -2.94 9.03 -17.47
C LEU A 60 -4.38 8.82 -17.98
N ASN A 61 -5.36 9.44 -17.34
CA ASN A 61 -6.77 9.29 -17.71
C ASN A 61 -7.24 10.29 -18.78
N THR A 62 -6.54 11.41 -18.95
CA THR A 62 -6.88 12.44 -19.95
C THR A 62 -6.48 11.97 -21.35
N ASN A 63 -7.28 12.34 -22.36
CA ASN A 63 -6.93 12.09 -23.75
C ASN A 63 -5.66 12.88 -24.12
N THR A 64 -4.68 12.22 -24.75
CA THR A 64 -3.39 12.84 -25.13
C THR A 64 -3.54 14.08 -26.00
N ASN A 65 -4.65 14.20 -26.74
CA ASN A 65 -4.94 15.33 -27.62
C ASN A 65 -5.45 16.58 -26.87
N GLN A 66 -5.80 16.46 -25.59
CA GLN A 66 -6.27 17.56 -24.75
C GLN A 66 -5.17 18.17 -23.87
N ILE A 67 -3.96 17.59 -23.88
CA ILE A 67 -2.83 18.09 -23.09
C ILE A 67 -2.09 19.14 -23.94
N ASN A 68 -2.14 20.41 -23.54
CA ASN A 68 -1.38 21.47 -24.20
C ASN A 68 0.11 21.39 -23.80
N ILE A 69 0.92 20.80 -24.67
CA ILE A 69 2.34 20.53 -24.44
C ILE A 69 3.29 21.44 -25.22
N GLU A 70 2.75 22.19 -26.19
CA GLU A 70 3.51 23.18 -26.96
C GLU A 70 4.13 24.26 -26.07
N GLN A 71 3.43 24.65 -24.99
CA GLN A 71 3.94 25.66 -24.04
C GLN A 71 5.19 25.23 -23.26
N PHE A 72 5.50 23.92 -23.24
CA PHE A 72 6.62 23.37 -22.50
C PHE A 72 7.81 23.00 -23.41
N GLY A 73 7.69 23.18 -24.73
CA GLY A 73 8.73 22.77 -25.68
C GLY A 73 9.01 21.26 -25.67
N ILE A 74 8.05 20.45 -25.21
CA ILE A 74 8.17 19.00 -25.11
C ILE A 74 7.72 18.38 -26.43
N ASP A 75 8.52 17.45 -26.96
CA ASP A 75 8.14 16.67 -28.13
C ASP A 75 6.91 15.80 -27.86
N ALA A 76 5.86 15.99 -28.67
CA ALA A 76 4.58 15.31 -28.53
C ALA A 76 4.69 13.79 -28.67
N GLY A 77 5.50 13.32 -29.61
CA GLY A 77 5.71 11.88 -29.84
C GLY A 77 6.37 11.21 -28.63
N SER A 78 7.44 11.81 -28.12
CA SER A 78 8.17 11.33 -26.94
C SER A 78 7.28 11.25 -25.70
N LEU A 79 6.48 12.28 -25.41
CA LEU A 79 5.58 12.28 -24.26
C LEU A 79 4.48 11.22 -24.39
N GLN A 80 3.90 11.05 -25.59
CA GLN A 80 2.88 10.03 -25.83
C GLN A 80 3.44 8.61 -25.60
N MET A 81 4.67 8.35 -26.08
CA MET A 81 5.35 7.08 -25.88
C MET A 81 5.63 6.81 -24.39
N GLN A 82 6.11 7.81 -23.65
CA GLN A 82 6.32 7.69 -22.20
C GLN A 82 5.01 7.43 -21.44
N LEU A 83 3.91 8.08 -21.84
CA LEU A 83 2.60 7.86 -21.22
C LEU A 83 2.06 6.45 -21.51
N LEU A 84 2.26 5.94 -22.73
CA LEU A 84 1.87 4.58 -23.11
C LEU A 84 2.65 3.52 -22.33
N ASP A 85 3.97 3.67 -22.22
CA ASP A 85 4.83 2.79 -21.42
C ASP A 85 4.39 2.79 -19.95
N LEU A 86 4.14 3.97 -19.38
CA LEU A 86 3.69 4.11 -18.01
C LEU A 86 2.32 3.44 -17.77
N LYS A 87 1.37 3.59 -18.70
CA LYS A 87 0.07 2.89 -18.65
C LYS A 87 0.25 1.38 -18.64
N LYS A 88 1.10 0.85 -19.50
CA LYS A 88 1.39 -0.59 -19.58
C LYS A 88 1.98 -1.10 -18.26
N ARG A 89 3.00 -0.42 -17.74
CA ARG A 89 3.64 -0.78 -16.46
C ARG A 89 2.66 -0.73 -15.29
N LEU A 90 1.72 0.22 -15.29
CA LEU A 90 0.69 0.31 -14.25
C LEU A 90 -0.25 -0.90 -14.28
N VAL A 91 -0.68 -1.33 -15.47
CA VAL A 91 -1.53 -2.53 -15.64
C VAL A 91 -0.78 -3.78 -15.20
N GLU A 92 0.48 -3.94 -15.62
CA GLU A 92 1.32 -5.07 -15.20
C GLU A 92 1.49 -5.12 -13.67
N TRP A 93 1.74 -3.97 -13.04
CA TRP A 93 1.84 -3.86 -11.58
C TRP A 93 0.53 -4.21 -10.88
N GLN A 94 -0.62 -3.77 -11.41
CA GLN A 94 -1.94 -4.12 -10.86
C GLN A 94 -2.20 -5.62 -10.94
N VAL A 95 -1.91 -6.26 -12.09
CA VAL A 95 -2.04 -7.71 -12.28
C VAL A 95 -1.17 -8.46 -11.29
N GLN A 96 0.10 -8.06 -11.14
CA GLN A 96 1.04 -8.68 -10.19
C GLN A 96 0.51 -8.58 -8.74
N ARG A 97 0.01 -7.42 -8.32
CA ARG A 97 -0.57 -7.20 -6.99
C ARG A 97 -1.82 -8.04 -6.75
N THR A 98 -2.65 -8.27 -7.76
CA THR A 98 -3.82 -9.14 -7.66
C THR A 98 -3.42 -10.61 -7.50
N GLN A 99 -2.40 -11.07 -8.24
CA GLN A 99 -1.87 -12.44 -8.12
C GLN A 99 -1.18 -12.70 -6.77
N GLU A 100 -0.61 -11.67 -6.14
CA GLU A 100 -0.01 -11.77 -4.79
C GLU A 100 -1.07 -11.86 -3.67
N GLN A 101 -2.24 -11.24 -3.86
CA GLN A 101 -3.35 -11.25 -2.89
C GLN A 101 -4.24 -12.50 -3.04
N VAL A 102 -4.43 -12.96 -4.28
CA VAL A 102 -5.11 -14.21 -4.60
C VAL A 102 -4.04 -15.28 -4.61
N GLY A 103 -3.67 -15.82 -3.44
CA GLY A 103 -2.65 -16.85 -3.31
C GLY A 103 -2.73 -17.88 -4.45
N SER A 104 -1.59 -18.10 -5.10
CA SER A 104 -1.37 -18.99 -6.24
C SER A 104 -2.41 -20.13 -6.32
N PRO A 105 -3.18 -20.26 -7.42
CA PRO A 105 -4.04 -21.43 -7.62
C PRO A 105 -3.13 -22.65 -7.75
N GLY A 106 -2.99 -23.38 -6.63
CA GLY A 106 -2.30 -24.65 -6.58
C GLY A 106 -2.86 -25.56 -7.66
N THR A 107 -1.95 -26.01 -8.51
CA THR A 107 -2.05 -27.11 -9.45
C THR A 107 -2.60 -28.36 -8.76
N HIS A 108 -3.92 -28.49 -8.66
CA HIS A 108 -4.56 -29.79 -8.47
C HIS A 108 -4.61 -30.49 -9.82
N ALA A 109 -3.47 -31.09 -10.18
CA ALA A 109 -3.39 -32.03 -11.27
C ALA A 109 -4.33 -33.21 -11.00
N HIS A 110 -5.09 -33.53 -12.04
CA HIS A 110 -6.06 -34.61 -12.14
C HIS A 110 -5.56 -35.94 -11.56
N HIS A 111 -6.33 -36.52 -10.64
CA HIS A 111 -6.34 -37.96 -10.40
C HIS A 111 -7.70 -38.52 -10.83
N ALA A 112 -7.81 -38.83 -12.13
CA ALA A 112 -8.91 -39.59 -12.70
C ALA A 112 -8.32 -40.78 -13.48
N ALA A 113 -8.22 -41.93 -12.83
CA ALA A 113 -7.86 -43.26 -13.35
C ALA A 113 -7.72 -44.16 -12.10
N GLN A 114 -8.42 -45.27 -11.85
CA GLN A 114 -9.04 -46.27 -12.70
C GLN A 114 -10.24 -46.90 -11.98
N VAL A 115 -11.38 -46.99 -12.66
CA VAL A 115 -12.38 -48.02 -12.42
C VAL A 115 -11.89 -49.28 -13.15
N GLY A 116 -11.54 -50.32 -12.39
CA GLY A 116 -11.15 -51.63 -12.90
C GLY A 116 -11.94 -52.71 -12.19
N SER A 117 -13.02 -53.15 -12.82
CA SER A 117 -13.85 -54.28 -12.43
C SER A 117 -13.12 -55.61 -12.59
N SER A 118 -13.14 -56.51 -11.60
CA SER A 118 -12.95 -57.94 -11.84
C SER A 118 -13.46 -58.85 -10.71
N LYS A 119 -14.58 -59.53 -11.02
CA LYS A 119 -14.94 -60.94 -10.71
C LYS A 119 -14.62 -61.58 -9.33
N ARG A 120 -15.73 -61.90 -8.63
CA ARG A 120 -16.33 -63.24 -8.38
C ARG A 120 -15.62 -64.28 -7.47
N ASN A 121 -16.48 -64.87 -6.61
CA ASN A 121 -16.49 -66.22 -5.97
C ASN A 121 -15.70 -66.36 -4.65
N SER A 122 -16.09 -67.09 -3.60
CA SER A 122 -17.25 -67.94 -3.24
C SER A 122 -17.00 -68.54 -1.84
N VAL A 123 -18.05 -68.72 -1.01
CA VAL A 123 -18.26 -69.76 0.06
C VAL A 123 -17.17 -69.86 1.16
N SER A 124 -17.47 -69.72 2.45
CA SER A 124 -18.32 -70.60 3.27
C SER A 124 -18.73 -69.97 4.59
#